data_AF-A0A396MDG1-F1
#
_entry.id   AF-A0A396MDG1-F1
#
_cell.length_a   1.000
_cell.length_b   1.000
_cell.length_c   1.000
_cell.angle_alpha   90.00
_cell.angle_beta   90.00
_cell.angle_gamma   90.00
#
_symmetry.space_group_name_H-M   'P 1'
#
loop_
_entity.id
_entity.type
_entity.pdbx_description
1 polymer ?
#
loop_
_entity_poly.entity_id
_entity_poly.type
_entity_poly.pdbx_seq_one_letter_code
_entity_poly.pdbx_strand_id
1 'polypeptide(L)' 'MQTRKVYQERGYKNRTDYLRSLAEKYGIAEERVFVLGDIYEPEQDFNELVEHVRDMAGLTVL' A
#
# COMPACT_ATOMS: atom_id res chain seq x y z
N MET A 1 8.80 8.48 15.26
CA MET A 1 7.84 7.45 14.78
C MET A 1 6.41 7.87 15.14
N GLN A 2 5.71 8.54 14.22
CA GLN A 2 4.24 8.80 14.31
C GLN A 2 3.47 8.08 13.19
N THR A 3 4.03 7.01 12.63
CA THR A 3 3.43 6.22 11.55
C THR A 3 2.07 5.64 11.93
N ARG A 4 1.78 5.37 13.21
CA ARG A 4 0.43 4.92 13.62
C ARG A 4 -0.67 5.95 13.34
N LYS A 5 -0.37 7.25 13.41
CA LYS A 5 -1.38 8.30 13.21
C LYS A 5 -1.69 8.53 11.73
N VAL A 6 -0.69 8.45 10.84
CA VAL A 6 -0.90 8.79 9.42
C VAL A 6 -1.94 7.87 8.75
N TYR A 7 -1.96 6.58 9.09
CA TYR A 7 -2.99 5.66 8.55
C TYR A 7 -4.38 6.02 9.09
N GLN A 8 -4.48 6.33 10.37
CA GLN A 8 -5.74 6.69 11.03
C GLN A 8 -6.28 8.05 10.54
N GLU A 9 -5.41 9.03 10.32
CA GLU A 9 -5.75 10.33 9.73
C GLU A 9 -6.28 10.19 8.29
N ARG A 10 -5.90 9.13 7.59
CA ARG A 10 -6.39 8.79 6.24
C ARG A 10 -7.58 7.82 6.24
N GLY A 11 -8.13 7.48 7.40
CA GLY A 11 -9.31 6.64 7.54
C GLY A 11 -9.04 5.13 7.63
N TYR A 12 -7.77 4.71 7.71
CA TYR A 12 -7.38 3.31 7.86
C TYR A 12 -7.15 2.95 9.33
N LYS A 13 -7.50 1.72 9.73
CA LYS A 13 -7.31 1.26 11.12
C LYS A 13 -5.83 1.21 11.52
N ASN A 14 -4.97 0.79 10.59
CA ASN A 14 -3.53 0.65 10.72
C ASN A 14 -2.89 0.41 9.34
N ARG A 15 -1.58 0.21 9.29
CA ARG A 15 -0.85 -0.08 8.04
C ARG A 15 -1.36 -1.32 7.32
N THR A 16 -1.64 -2.40 8.05
CA THR A 16 -2.14 -3.65 7.44
C THR A 16 -3.48 -3.43 6.75
N ASP A 17 -4.39 -2.68 7.38
CA ASP A 17 -5.68 -2.27 6.81
C ASP A 17 -5.49 -1.44 5.52
N TYR A 18 -4.50 -0.53 5.52
CA TYR A 18 -4.12 0.21 4.32
C TYR A 18 -3.62 -0.71 3.19
N LEU A 19 -2.69 -1.61 3.47
CA LEU A 19 -2.12 -2.52 2.47
C LEU A 19 -3.19 -3.48 1.89
N ARG A 20 -4.14 -3.95 2.71
CA ARG A 20 -5.30 -4.71 2.22
C ARG A 20 -6.17 -3.90 1.27
N SER A 21 -6.41 -2.63 1.59
CA SER A 21 -7.19 -1.75 0.72
C SER A 21 -6.54 -1.56 -0.65
N LEU A 22 -5.20 -1.60 -0.74
CA LEU A 22 -4.48 -1.55 -2.02
C LEU A 22 -4.65 -2.85 -2.80
N ALA A 23 -4.56 -3.99 -2.13
CA ALA A 23 -4.81 -5.30 -2.74
C ALA A 23 -6.22 -5.36 -3.36
N GLU A 24 -7.24 -4.96 -2.59
CA GLU A 24 -8.62 -4.87 -3.05
C GLU A 24 -8.79 -3.88 -4.23
N LYS A 25 -8.22 -2.67 -4.11
CA LYS A 25 -8.34 -1.60 -5.11
C LYS A 25 -7.74 -1.99 -6.46
N TYR A 26 -6.59 -2.66 -6.45
CA TYR A 26 -5.84 -2.99 -7.66
C TYR A 26 -6.05 -4.45 -8.12
N GLY A 27 -6.86 -5.24 -7.42
CA GLY A 27 -7.15 -6.63 -7.77
C GLY A 27 -5.94 -7.56 -7.67
N ILE A 28 -5.01 -7.27 -6.76
CA ILE A 28 -3.79 -8.07 -6.55
C ILE A 28 -3.93 -8.87 -5.26
N ALA A 29 -3.31 -10.05 -5.21
CA ALA A 29 -3.24 -10.86 -3.99
C ALA A 29 -2.58 -10.10 -2.82
N GLU A 30 -3.18 -10.15 -1.63
CA GLU A 30 -2.71 -9.47 -0.42
C GLU A 30 -1.23 -9.78 -0.12
N GLU A 31 -0.83 -11.04 -0.32
CA GLU A 31 0.53 -11.50 -0.06
C GLU A 31 1.56 -10.73 -0.88
N ARG A 32 1.23 -10.38 -2.14
CA ARG A 32 2.15 -9.60 -2.98
C ARG A 32 2.26 -8.16 -2.52
N VAL A 33 1.15 -7.56 -2.07
CA VAL A 33 1.15 -6.20 -1.54
C VAL A 33 1.88 -6.12 -0.20
N PHE A 34 1.76 -7.14 0.65
CA PHE A 34 2.51 -7.22 1.91
C PHE A 34 4.01 -7.41 1.68
N VAL A 35 4.43 -8.23 0.71
CA VAL A 35 5.85 -8.35 0.35
C VAL A 35 6.42 -7.00 -0.08
N LEU A 36 5.68 -6.20 -0.87
CA LEU A 36 6.09 -4.83 -1.18
C LEU A 36 6.11 -3.96 0.08
N GLY A 37 5.11 -4.09 0.96
CA GLY A 37 5.09 -3.40 2.26
C GLY A 37 6.25 -3.75 3.18
N ASP A 38 6.87 -4.93 3.06
CA ASP A 38 8.07 -5.25 3.83
C ASP A 38 9.34 -4.64 3.22
N ILE A 39 9.31 -4.30 1.93
CA ILE A 39 10.42 -3.65 1.20
C ILE A 39 10.39 -2.12 1.42
N TYR A 40 9.21 -1.52 1.42
CA TYR A 40 9.04 -0.07 1.60
C TYR A 40 8.79 0.29 3.06
N GLU A 41 9.42 1.38 3.51
CA GLU A 41 9.14 1.93 4.82
C GLU A 41 7.73 2.56 4.86
N PRO A 42 7.07 2.60 6.03
CA PRO A 42 5.75 3.22 6.20
C PRO A 42 5.61 4.64 5.62
N GLU A 43 6.68 5.42 5.59
CA GLU A 43 6.77 6.76 5.02
C GLU A 43 6.58 6.77 3.50
N GLN A 44 6.91 5.66 2.82
CA GLN A 44 6.83 5.48 1.38
C GLN A 44 5.49 4.87 0.91
N ASP A 45 4.70 4.34 1.85
CA ASP A 45 3.46 3.59 1.59
C ASP A 45 2.46 4.33 0.68
N PHE A 46 2.31 5.63 0.87
CA PHE A 46 1.27 6.40 0.18
C PHE A 46 1.67 6.96 -1.17
N ASN A 47 2.95 6.81 -1.53
CA ASN A 47 3.51 7.28 -2.79
C ASN A 47 4.13 6.08 -3.53
N GLU A 48 5.41 5.79 -3.26
CA GLU A 48 6.21 4.80 -4.00
C GLU A 48 5.59 3.40 -3.98
N LEU A 49 5.07 2.95 -2.84
CA LEU A 49 4.43 1.64 -2.77
C LEU A 49 3.16 1.57 -3.64
N VAL A 50 2.37 2.66 -3.71
CA VAL A 50 1.18 2.73 -4.58
C VAL A 50 1.58 2.60 -6.05
N GLU A 51 2.68 3.22 -6.46
CA GLU A 51 3.18 3.13 -7.83
C GLU A 51 3.56 1.70 -8.19
N HIS A 52 4.32 1.01 -7.34
CA HIS A 52 4.73 -0.38 -7.59
C HIS A 52 3.55 -1.36 -7.54
N VAL A 53 2.57 -1.14 -6.66
CA VAL A 53 1.33 -1.93 -6.66
C VAL A 53 0.56 -1.71 -7.97
N ARG A 54 0.41 -0.47 -8.43
CA ARG A 54 -0.25 -0.17 -9.71
C ARG A 54 0.46 -0.83 -10.90
N ASP A 55 1.79 -0.78 -10.93
CA ASP A 55 2.58 -1.39 -12.00
C ASP A 55 2.46 -2.93 -11.97
N MET A 56 2.40 -3.53 -10.78
CA MET A 56 2.15 -4.97 -10.63
C MET A 56 0.75 -5.38 -11.11
N ALA A 57 -0.25 -4.51 -10.99
CA ALA A 57 -1.57 -4.71 -11.58
C ALA A 57 -1.58 -4.55 -13.12
N GLY A 58 -0.47 -4.17 -13.74
CA GLY A 58 -0.39 -3.92 -15.18
C GLY A 58 -1.14 -2.65 -15.60
N LEU A 59 -1.38 -1.71 -14.68
CA LEU A 59 -2.12 -0.47 -14.93
C LEU A 59 -1.19 0.73 -15.20
N THR A 60 0.05 0.48 -15.61
CA THR A 60 0.96 1.53 -16.07
C THR A 60 0.41 2.10 -17.39
N VAL A 61 0.15 3.41 -17.41
CA VAL A 61 -0.30 4.12 -18.62
C VAL A 61 0.84 4.08 -19.65
N LEU A 62 0.60 3.50 -20.82
CA LEU A 62 1.41 3.68 -22.03
C LEU A 62 1.30 5.11 -22.55
#